data_AF-A0A945E0S9-F1
#
_entry.id   AF-A0A945E0S9-F1
#
_cell.length_a   1.000
_cell.length_b   1.000
_cell.length_c   1.000
_cell.angle_alpha   90.00
_cell.angle_beta   90.00
_cell.angle_gamma   90.00
#
_symmetry.space_group_name_H-M   'P 1'
#
loop_
_entity.id
_entity.type
_entity.pdbx_description
1 polymer ?
#
loop_
_entity_poly.entity_id
_entity_poly.type
_entity_poly.pdbx_seq_one_letter_code
_entity_poly.pdbx_strand_id
1 'polypeptide(L)' 'GRIVIYKAMCDLLWTLWGVIQRVNDNPADDFWSYAVKRFDRCKILMESNSFSQAIAAVRQG' A
#
# COMPACT_ATOMS: atom_id res chain seq x y z
N GLY A 1 -16.80 0.09 0.40
CA GLY A 1 -15.75 -0.48 1.26
C GLY A 1 -14.63 -1.16 0.49
N ARG A 2 -14.93 -2.24 -0.25
CA ARG A 2 -13.92 -3.13 -0.86
C ARG A 2 -12.88 -2.42 -1.75
N ILE A 3 -13.29 -1.48 -2.61
CA ILE A 3 -12.36 -0.72 -3.47
C ILE A 3 -11.32 0.09 -2.65
N VAL A 4 -11.74 0.71 -1.54
CA VAL A 4 -10.84 1.49 -0.67
C VAL A 4 -9.81 0.56 0.00
N ILE A 5 -10.26 -0.61 0.44
CA ILE A 5 -9.38 -1.64 1.01
C ILE A 5 -8.39 -2.15 -0.04
N TYR A 6 -8.87 -2.49 -1.25
CA TYR A 6 -8.01 -2.95 -2.34
C TYR A 6 -6.99 -1.91 -2.79
N LYS A 7 -7.31 -0.61 -2.69
CA LYS A 7 -6.36 0.46 -2.95
C LYS A 7 -5.19 0.42 -1.96
N ALA A 8 -5.47 0.29 -0.66
CA ALA A 8 -4.42 0.14 0.36
C ALA A 8 -3.60 -1.14 0.14
N MET A 9 -4.26 -2.27 -0.12
CA MET A 9 -3.57 -3.54 -0.34
C MET A 9 -2.71 -3.54 -1.61
N CYS A 10 -3.15 -2.87 -2.68
CA CYS A 10 -2.36 -2.69 -3.89
C CYS A 10 -1.08 -1.88 -3.62
N ASP A 11 -1.18 -0.80 -2.85
CA ASP A 11 0.02 -0.04 -2.46
C ASP A 11 0.96 -0.85 -1.57
N LEU A 12 0.42 -1.65 -0.64
CA LEU A 12 1.24 -2.54 0.18
C LEU A 12 1.94 -3.62 -0.66
N LEU A 13 1.23 -4.25 -1.61
CA LEU A 13 1.81 -5.24 -2.52
C LEU A 13 2.98 -4.65 -3.31
N TRP A 14 2.81 -3.47 -3.89
CA TRP A 14 3.87 -2.80 -4.65
C TRP A 14 5.00 -2.30 -3.76
N THR A 15 4.73 -1.95 -2.51
CA THR A 15 5.77 -1.63 -1.52
C THR A 15 6.66 -2.84 -1.28
N LEU A 16 6.07 -4.00 -0.96
CA LEU A 16 6.81 -5.24 -0.71
C LEU A 16 7.61 -5.67 -1.94
N TRP A 17 7.00 -5.61 -3.12
CA TRP A 17 7.71 -5.88 -4.38
C TRP A 17 8.92 -4.94 -4.56
N GLY A 18 8.76 -3.64 -4.30
CA GLY A 18 9.86 -2.67 -4.40
C GLY A 18 11.00 -2.97 -3.44
N VAL A 19 10.70 -3.39 -2.21
CA VAL A 19 11.72 -3.83 -1.24
C VAL A 19 12.48 -5.04 -1.77
N ILE A 20 11.80 -6.02 -2.37
CA ILE A 20 12.46 -7.18 -3.00
C ILE A 20 13.41 -6.72 -4.13
N GLN A 21 12.97 -5.80 -4.99
CA GLN A 21 13.83 -5.26 -6.05
C GLN A 21 15.08 -4.56 -5.51
N ARG A 22 14.92 -3.81 -4.41
CA ARG A 22 16.05 -3.14 -3.74
C ARG A 22 17.04 -4.12 -3.12
N VAL A 23 16.56 -5.21 -2.51
CA VAL A 23 17.41 -6.27 -1.92
C VAL A 23 18.11 -7.10 -3.00
N ASN A 24 17.50 -7.23 -4.17
CA ASN A 24 18.12 -7.90 -5.32
C ASN A 24 19.07 -6.99 -6.12
N ASP A 25 19.38 -5.79 -5.61
CA ASP A 25 20.23 -4.78 -6.26
C ASP A 25 19.87 -4.52 -7.74
N ASN A 26 18.56 -4.50 -8.05
CA ASN A 26 18.10 -4.23 -9.40
C ASN A 26 18.47 -2.77 -9.81
N PRO A 27 19.26 -2.58 -10.89
CA PRO A 27 19.75 -1.26 -11.27
C PRO A 27 18.76 -0.43 -12.11
N ALA A 28 17.56 -0.95 -12.40
CA ALA A 28 16.63 -0.32 -13.32
C ALA A 28 16.03 1.00 -12.79
N ASP A 29 15.92 1.18 -11.47
CA ASP A 29 15.34 2.38 -10.84
C ASP A 29 15.73 2.48 -9.34
N ASP A 30 15.40 3.59 -8.68
CA ASP A 30 15.46 3.74 -7.22
C ASP A 30 14.25 3.06 -6.56
N PHE A 31 14.37 1.74 -6.37
CA PHE A 31 13.33 0.94 -5.75
C PHE A 31 13.09 1.26 -4.26
N TRP A 32 14.07 1.85 -3.57
CA TRP A 32 13.88 2.27 -2.18
C TRP A 32 12.93 3.46 -2.11
N SER A 33 13.19 4.51 -2.90
CA SER A 33 12.29 5.67 -3.00
C SER A 33 10.89 5.26 -3.48
N TYR A 34 10.81 4.35 -4.45
CA TYR A 34 9.54 3.79 -4.92
C TYR A 34 8.74 3.12 -3.80
N ALA A 35 9.37 2.23 -3.04
CA ALA A 35 8.72 1.49 -1.96
C ALA A 35 8.26 2.42 -0.83
N VAL A 36 9.12 3.34 -0.37
CA VAL A 36 8.80 4.27 0.71
C VAL A 36 7.62 5.19 0.35
N LYS A 37 7.61 5.76 -0.86
CA LYS A 37 6.50 6.62 -1.32
C LYS A 37 5.16 5.89 -1.33
N ARG A 38 5.15 4.62 -1.75
CA ARG A 38 3.93 3.81 -1.72
C ARG A 38 3.52 3.42 -0.30
N PHE A 39 4.49 3.11 0.55
CA PHE A 39 4.24 2.83 1.96
C PHE A 39 3.59 4.02 2.66
N ASP A 40 4.12 5.23 2.47
CA ASP A 40 3.57 6.46 3.05
C ASP A 40 2.13 6.70 2.58
N ARG A 41 1.87 6.53 1.27
CA ARG A 41 0.50 6.64 0.73
C ARG A 41 -0.44 5.59 1.31
N CYS A 42 0.01 4.34 1.45
CA CYS A 42 -0.75 3.27 2.07
C CYS A 42 -1.08 3.61 3.53
N LYS A 43 -0.08 4.05 4.29
CA LYS A 43 -0.21 4.44 5.70
C LYS A 43 -1.23 5.57 5.87
N ILE A 44 -1.10 6.65 5.11
CA ILE A 44 -2.05 7.78 5.14
C ILE A 44 -3.48 7.31 4.86
N LEU A 45 -3.66 6.43 3.86
CA LEU A 45 -4.97 5.88 3.55
C LEU A 45 -5.52 5.05 4.72
N MET A 46 -4.71 4.16 5.27
CA MET A 46 -5.10 3.26 6.37
C MET A 46 -5.40 4.01 7.68
N GLU A 47 -4.75 5.15 7.93
CA GLU A 47 -5.00 6.02 9.08
C GLU A 47 -6.26 6.89 8.92
N SER A 48 -6.87 6.93 7.73
CA SER A 48 -8.04 7.76 7.47
C SER A 48 -9.34 7.17 8.03
N ASN A 49 -10.26 8.04 8.47
CA ASN A 49 -11.62 7.65 8.85
C ASN A 49 -12.36 6.88 7.74
N SER A 50 -12.07 7.23 6.48
CA SER A 50 -12.68 6.57 5.31
C SER A 50 -12.31 5.09 5.21
N PHE A 51 -11.09 4.74 5.62
CA PHE A 51 -10.62 3.35 5.62
C PHE A 51 -11.27 2.56 6.75
N SER A 52 -11.34 3.13 7.96
CA SER A 52 -12.06 2.53 9.09
C SER A 52 -13.54 2.24 8.76
N GLN A 53 -14.22 3.20 8.11
CA GLN A 53 -15.59 3.02 7.63
C GLN A 53 -15.67 1.95 6.53
N ALA A 54 -14.72 1.93 5.61
CA ALA A 54 -14.68 0.92 4.55
C ALA A 54 -14.52 -0.50 5.11
N ILE A 55 -13.70 -0.69 6.14
CA ILE A 55 -13.54 -1.95 6.88
C ILE A 55 -14.85 -2.34 7.58
N ALA A 56 -15.46 -1.41 8.32
CA ALA A 56 -16.72 -1.66 9.02
C ALA A 56 -17.84 -2.08 8.04
N ALA A 57 -17.97 -1.38 6.91
CA ALA A 57 -18.94 -1.71 5.88
C ALA A 57 -18.72 -3.12 5.31
N VAL A 58 -17.47 -3.50 5.01
CA VAL A 58 -17.17 -4.85 4.49
C VAL A 58 -17.39 -5.95 5.53
N ARG A 59 -17.21 -5.66 6.82
CA ARG A 59 -17.56 -6.60 7.91
C ARG A 59 -19.06 -6.84 8.02
N GLN A 60 -19.89 -5.90 7.57
CA GLN A 60 -21.35 -5.97 7.66
C GLN A 60 -22.01 -6.63 6.44
N GLY A 61 -21.34 -6.71 5.29
CA GLY A 61 -21.85 -7.35 4.06
C GLY A 61 -21.30 -6.75 2.77
#